data_AF-A0A927BD67-F1
#
_entry.id   AF-A0A927BD67-F1
#
_cell.length_a   1.000
_cell.length_b   1.000
_cell.length_c   1.000
_cell.angle_alpha   90.00
_cell.angle_beta   90.00
_cell.angle_gamma   90.00
#
_symmetry.space_group_name_H-M   'P 1'
#
loop_
_entity.id
_entity.type
_entity.pdbx_description
1 polymer ?
#
loop_
_entity_poly.entity_id
_entity_poly.type
_entity_poly.pdbx_seq_one_letter_code
_entity_poly.pdbx_strand_id
1 'polypeptide(L)'
;MNTFNELDRYLAVAYGLDQWSDDAIDHAAELLDGFDEADWHRLERTWRDRPSAWQVRLADAVFGSDKPRVIDLLCQMLKSPEVEVALAAAESLEAKDDVWTPDASLRAVLAKLLNRR
;
A
#
# COMPACT_ATOMS: atom_id res chain seq x y z
N MET A 1 -3.72 22.79 2.03
CA MET A 1 -4.06 21.46 1.52
C MET A 1 -3.45 20.47 2.50
N ASN A 2 -4.21 19.51 3.04
CA ASN A 2 -3.65 18.53 3.98
C ASN A 2 -2.98 17.39 3.22
N THR A 3 -2.06 16.68 3.87
CA THR A 3 -1.18 15.67 3.27
C THR A 3 -1.98 14.55 2.61
N PHE A 4 -3.12 14.15 3.19
CA PHE A 4 -4.02 13.18 2.56
C PHE A 4 -4.52 13.63 1.18
N ASN A 5 -4.98 14.89 1.02
CA ASN A 5 -5.50 15.36 -0.28
C ASN A 5 -4.40 15.44 -1.34
N GLU A 6 -3.14 15.55 -0.93
CA GLU A 6 -2.00 15.50 -1.83
C GLU A 6 -1.72 14.07 -2.27
N LEU A 7 -1.61 13.13 -1.33
CA LEU A 7 -1.49 11.70 -1.63
C LEU A 7 -2.65 11.23 -2.52
N ASP A 8 -3.89 11.58 -2.20
CA ASP A 8 -5.08 11.15 -2.92
C ASP A 8 -5.05 11.56 -4.39
N ARG A 9 -4.61 12.80 -4.67
CA ARG A 9 -4.43 13.28 -6.04
C ARG A 9 -3.25 12.60 -6.71
N TYR A 10 -2.15 12.45 -6.00
CA TYR A 10 -0.91 11.87 -6.51
C TYR A 10 -1.13 10.43 -6.98
N LEU A 11 -1.70 9.57 -6.13
CA LEU A 11 -2.01 8.18 -6.45
C LEU A 11 -3.08 8.03 -7.56
N ALA A 12 -3.91 9.06 -7.78
CA ALA A 12 -4.93 9.07 -8.84
C ALA A 12 -4.36 9.40 -10.23
N VAL A 13 -3.14 9.92 -10.34
CA VAL A 13 -2.50 10.22 -11.63
C VAL A 13 -2.25 8.92 -12.40
N ALA A 14 -2.53 8.94 -13.71
CA ALA A 14 -2.15 7.85 -14.61
C ALA A 14 -0.66 7.95 -14.91
N TYR A 15 0.18 7.37 -14.04
CA TYR A 15 1.58 7.16 -14.35
C TYR A 15 1.73 6.06 -15.41
N GLY A 16 2.70 6.22 -16.31
CA GLY A 16 3.20 5.07 -17.07
C GLY A 16 3.81 4.04 -16.11
N LEU A 17 3.76 2.74 -16.47
CA LEU A 17 4.25 1.63 -15.64
C LEU A 17 5.67 1.87 -15.08
N ASP A 18 6.57 2.42 -15.89
CA ASP A 18 7.97 2.64 -15.49
C ASP A 18 8.14 3.89 -14.59
N GLN A 19 7.29 4.91 -14.75
CA GLN A 19 7.43 6.16 -13.98
C GLN A 19 7.02 6.02 -12.51
N TRP A 20 6.09 5.09 -12.23
CA TRP A 20 5.60 4.89 -10.86
C TRP A 20 6.69 4.31 -9.96
N SER A 21 7.31 3.23 -10.41
CA SER A 21 8.28 2.47 -9.62
C SER A 21 9.65 3.15 -9.50
N ASP A 22 10.05 3.95 -10.49
CA ASP A 22 11.39 4.56 -10.52
C ASP A 22 11.51 5.81 -9.63
N ASP A 23 10.50 6.68 -9.62
CA ASP A 23 10.59 8.01 -8.98
C ASP A 23 9.35 8.38 -8.13
N ALA A 24 8.16 7.88 -8.45
CA ALA A 24 6.93 8.36 -7.84
C ALA A 24 6.62 7.71 -6.48
N ILE A 25 7.08 6.48 -6.28
CA ILE A 25 6.84 5.70 -5.07
C ILE A 25 7.42 6.37 -3.81
N ASP A 26 8.63 6.93 -3.90
CA ASP A 26 9.32 7.57 -2.77
C ASP A 26 8.56 8.80 -2.28
N HIS A 27 8.08 9.64 -3.20
CA HIS A 27 7.30 10.81 -2.81
C HIS A 27 5.97 10.44 -2.15
N ALA A 28 5.32 9.37 -2.62
CA ALA A 28 4.12 8.87 -1.98
C ALA A 28 4.40 8.33 -0.56
N ALA A 29 5.56 7.70 -0.34
CA ALA A 29 6.01 7.28 0.98
C ALA A 29 6.27 8.47 1.92
N GLU A 30 6.94 9.51 1.43
CA GLU A 30 7.16 10.76 2.20
C GLU A 30 5.85 11.40 2.64
N LEU A 31 4.83 11.40 1.76
CA LEU A 31 3.50 11.89 2.09
C LEU A 31 2.86 11.05 3.21
N LEU A 32 2.99 9.71 3.17
CA LEU A 32 2.50 8.83 4.23
C LEU A 32 3.21 9.09 5.58
N ASP A 33 4.51 9.35 5.56
CA ASP A 33 5.27 9.66 6.77
C ASP A 33 4.88 11.02 7.40
N GLY A 34 4.40 11.94 6.56
CA GLY A 34 3.84 13.23 6.95
C GLY A 34 2.39 13.20 7.46
N PHE A 35 1.72 12.04 7.47
CA PHE A 35 0.34 11.95 7.95
C PHE A 35 0.22 12.18 9.46
N ASP A 36 -0.77 12.98 9.83
CA ASP A 36 -1.31 13.03 11.19
C ASP A 36 -2.41 11.98 11.41
N GLU A 37 -2.95 11.93 12.63
CA GLU A 37 -4.04 11.01 12.99
C GLU A 37 -5.30 11.20 12.13
N ALA A 38 -5.63 12.44 11.76
CA ALA A 38 -6.81 12.72 10.95
C ALA A 38 -6.63 12.23 9.52
N ASP A 39 -5.42 12.37 8.96
CA ASP A 39 -5.05 11.86 7.64
C ASP A 39 -5.08 10.32 7.61
N TRP A 40 -4.50 9.65 8.63
CA TRP A 40 -4.57 8.18 8.76
C TRP A 40 -6.00 7.67 8.84
N HIS A 41 -6.82 8.26 9.72
CA HIS A 41 -8.23 7.87 9.83
C HIS A 41 -9.02 8.13 8.54
N ARG A 42 -8.64 9.16 7.78
CA ARG A 42 -9.26 9.39 6.47
C ARG A 42 -8.87 8.30 5.48
N LEU A 43 -7.59 7.97 5.38
CA LEU A 43 -7.08 6.90 4.52
C LEU A 43 -7.75 5.56 4.81
N GLU A 44 -7.78 5.15 6.08
CA GLU A 44 -8.41 3.89 6.53
C GLU A 44 -9.88 3.77 6.13
N ARG A 45 -10.60 4.90 6.08
CA ARG A 45 -12.01 4.96 5.70
C ARG A 45 -12.24 4.98 4.19
N THR A 46 -11.32 5.54 3.41
CA THR A 46 -11.59 5.85 1.99
C THR A 46 -10.85 4.98 0.99
N TRP A 47 -9.76 4.30 1.37
CA TRP A 47 -8.90 3.59 0.40
C TRP A 47 -9.67 2.53 -0.40
N ARG A 48 -10.65 1.85 0.23
CA ARG A 48 -11.47 0.81 -0.41
C ARG A 48 -12.39 1.33 -1.50
N ASP A 49 -12.77 2.61 -1.41
CA ASP A 49 -13.66 3.26 -2.37
C ASP A 49 -12.89 3.82 -3.58
N ARG A 50 -11.56 3.70 -3.57
CA ARG A 50 -10.71 4.16 -4.68
C ARG A 50 -10.59 3.09 -5.76
N PRO A 51 -10.28 3.47 -7.01
CA PRO A 51 -10.03 2.51 -8.09
C PRO A 51 -8.88 1.54 -7.73
N SER A 52 -8.90 0.32 -8.28
CA SER A 52 -7.87 -0.70 -8.01
C SER A 52 -6.46 -0.20 -8.28
N ALA A 53 -6.23 0.52 -9.38
CA ALA A 53 -4.92 1.11 -9.70
C ALA A 53 -4.41 2.08 -8.63
N TRP A 54 -5.31 2.85 -8.00
CA TRP A 54 -4.95 3.72 -6.88
C TRP A 54 -4.57 2.89 -5.64
N GLN A 55 -5.31 1.80 -5.38
CA GLN A 55 -5.04 0.90 -4.27
C GLN A 55 -3.71 0.16 -4.43
N VAL A 56 -3.39 -0.31 -5.64
CA VAL A 56 -2.09 -0.93 -5.94
C VAL A 56 -0.95 0.04 -5.63
N ARG A 57 -1.04 1.28 -6.13
CA ARG A 57 -0.05 2.32 -5.84
C ARG A 57 0.07 2.65 -4.35
N LEU A 58 -1.04 2.64 -3.61
CA LEU A 58 -0.98 2.79 -2.16
C LEU A 58 -0.20 1.64 -1.50
N ALA A 59 -0.41 0.39 -1.93
CA ALA A 59 0.31 -0.77 -1.40
C ALA A 59 1.82 -0.61 -1.66
N ASP A 60 2.19 -0.23 -2.88
CA ASP A 60 3.58 0.02 -3.26
C ASP A 60 4.21 1.13 -2.40
N ALA A 61 3.57 2.29 -2.31
CA ALA A 61 4.09 3.45 -1.57
C ALA A 61 4.29 3.17 -0.06
N VAL A 62 3.43 2.34 0.51
CA VAL A 62 3.52 1.91 1.90
C VAL A 62 4.82 1.14 2.19
N PHE A 63 5.42 0.49 1.19
CA PHE A 63 6.74 -0.13 1.35
C PHE A 63 7.81 0.88 1.85
N GLY A 64 7.80 2.11 1.32
CA GLY A 64 8.77 3.14 1.67
C GLY A 64 8.50 3.86 3.00
N SER A 65 7.34 3.64 3.63
CA SER A 65 7.00 4.29 4.90
C SER A 65 7.42 3.46 6.12
N ASP A 66 7.90 4.14 7.15
CA ASP A 66 8.32 3.56 8.43
C ASP A 66 7.20 3.57 9.49
N LYS A 67 6.01 4.08 9.16
CA LYS A 67 4.90 4.17 10.12
C LYS A 67 4.36 2.78 10.44
N PRO A 68 4.27 2.38 11.73
CA PRO A 68 3.79 1.04 12.09
C PRO A 68 2.38 0.70 11.55
N ARG A 69 1.52 1.71 11.38
CA ARG A 69 0.16 1.54 10.83
C ARG A 69 0.12 1.01 9.41
N VAL A 70 1.23 1.12 8.67
CA VAL A 70 1.29 0.67 7.28
C VAL A 70 1.19 -0.84 7.16
N ILE A 71 1.69 -1.59 8.15
CA ILE A 71 1.57 -3.05 8.21
C ILE A 71 0.10 -3.47 8.37
N ASP A 72 -0.64 -2.80 9.26
CA ASP A 72 -2.06 -3.07 9.46
C ASP A 72 -2.88 -2.74 8.20
N LEU A 73 -2.50 -1.69 7.48
CA LEU A 73 -3.10 -1.33 6.20
C LEU A 73 -2.82 -2.42 5.14
N LEU A 74 -1.57 -2.85 4.97
CA LEU A 74 -1.22 -3.94 4.05
C LEU A 74 -1.95 -5.24 4.39
N CYS A 75 -2.08 -5.59 5.68
CA CYS A 75 -2.83 -6.76 6.11
C CYS A 75 -4.33 -6.67 5.78
N GLN A 76 -4.89 -5.46 5.73
CA GLN A 76 -6.26 -5.24 5.25
C GLN A 76 -6.34 -5.36 3.72
N MET A 77 -5.35 -4.84 2.99
CA MET A 77 -5.28 -4.88 1.53
C MET A 77 -5.04 -6.29 0.99
N LEU A 78 -4.29 -7.12 1.71
CA LEU A 78 -4.09 -8.54 1.41
C LEU A 78 -5.41 -9.34 1.35
N LYS A 79 -6.45 -8.85 2.02
CA LYS A 79 -7.80 -9.44 2.04
C LYS A 79 -8.72 -8.85 0.96
N SER A 80 -8.21 -7.99 0.09
CA SER A 80 -8.98 -7.38 -0.99
C SER A 80 -9.52 -8.46 -1.94
N PRO A 81 -10.77 -8.32 -2.44
CA PRO A 81 -11.27 -9.18 -3.51
C PRO A 81 -10.57 -8.93 -4.84
N GLU A 82 -9.96 -7.75 -5.02
CA GLU A 82 -9.18 -7.39 -6.20
C GLU A 82 -7.79 -8.04 -6.13
N VAL A 83 -7.53 -9.00 -7.02
CA VAL A 83 -6.31 -9.82 -7.00
C VAL A 83 -5.04 -8.98 -7.12
N GLU A 84 -5.04 -7.95 -7.97
CA GLU A 84 -3.89 -7.06 -8.15
C GLU A 84 -3.55 -6.29 -6.87
N VAL A 85 -4.56 -5.85 -6.13
CA VAL A 85 -4.38 -5.15 -4.85
C VAL A 85 -3.85 -6.10 -3.78
N ALA A 86 -4.40 -7.31 -3.71
CA ALA A 86 -3.93 -8.32 -2.77
C ALA A 86 -2.49 -8.78 -3.08
N LEU A 87 -2.13 -8.85 -4.36
CA LEU A 87 -0.78 -9.19 -4.80
C LEU A 87 0.21 -8.09 -4.46
N ALA A 88 -0.08 -6.83 -4.80
CA ALA A 88 0.78 -5.69 -4.45
C ALA A 88 1.00 -5.62 -2.92
N ALA A 89 -0.05 -5.80 -2.13
CA ALA A 89 0.08 -5.84 -0.68
C ALA A 89 0.94 -7.03 -0.19
N ALA A 90 0.85 -8.19 -0.83
CA ALA A 90 1.68 -9.34 -0.50
C ALA A 90 3.17 -9.08 -0.81
N GLU A 91 3.46 -8.47 -1.96
CA GLU A 91 4.83 -8.11 -2.36
C GLU A 91 5.43 -7.08 -1.38
N SER A 92 4.68 -6.05 -1.01
CA SER A 92 5.15 -5.06 -0.02
C SER A 92 5.35 -5.66 1.37
N LEU A 93 4.52 -6.64 1.79
CA LEU A 93 4.70 -7.35 3.06
C LEU A 93 5.91 -8.28 3.03
N GLU A 94 6.15 -8.98 1.92
CA GLU A 94 7.34 -9.83 1.74
C GLU A 94 8.63 -8.99 1.79
N ALA A 95 8.62 -7.81 1.17
CA ALA A 95 9.76 -6.91 1.20
C ALA A 95 10.03 -6.30 2.61
N LYS A 96 9.07 -6.37 3.54
CA LYS A 96 9.18 -5.91 4.94
C LYS A 96 9.34 -7.07 5.94
N ASP A 97 9.83 -8.24 5.51
CA ASP A 97 9.98 -9.43 6.36
C ASP A 97 10.99 -9.27 7.51
N ASP A 98 11.83 -8.23 7.44
CA ASP A 98 12.76 -7.79 8.47
C ASP A 98 12.09 -7.05 9.64
N VAL A 99 10.97 -6.36 9.39
CA VAL A 99 10.21 -5.59 10.39
C VAL A 99 8.96 -6.35 10.86
N TRP A 100 8.37 -7.17 10.00
CA TRP A 100 7.13 -7.87 10.29
C TRP A 100 7.21 -9.36 9.96
N THR A 101 6.71 -10.20 10.87
CA THR A 101 6.63 -11.64 10.65
C THR A 101 5.17 -12.10 10.54
N PRO A 102 4.76 -12.71 9.41
CA PRO A 102 3.42 -13.28 9.29
C PRO A 102 3.23 -14.48 10.21
N ASP A 103 2.02 -14.61 10.75
CA ASP A 103 1.57 -15.87 11.36
C ASP A 103 1.40 -16.99 10.31
N ALA A 104 1.17 -18.23 10.77
CA ALA A 104 1.07 -19.38 9.88
C ALA A 104 -0.09 -19.27 8.85
N SER A 105 -1.19 -18.62 9.22
CA SER A 105 -2.33 -18.41 8.32
C SER A 105 -1.96 -17.43 7.20
N LEU A 106 -1.35 -16.30 7.57
CA LEU A 106 -0.91 -15.30 6.60
C LEU A 106 0.21 -15.80 5.70
N ARG A 107 1.16 -16.60 6.23
CA ARG A 107 2.20 -17.25 5.41
C ARG A 107 1.62 -18.08 4.27
N ALA A 108 0.58 -18.88 4.54
CA ALA A 108 -0.05 -19.68 3.51
C ALA A 108 -0.74 -18.82 2.43
N VAL A 109 -1.34 -17.70 2.84
CA VAL A 109 -1.97 -16.74 1.92
C VAL A 109 -0.90 -16.05 1.04
N LEU A 110 0.16 -15.53 1.64
CA LEU A 110 1.27 -14.89 0.94
C LEU A 110 1.90 -15.85 -0.08
N ALA A 111 2.26 -17.06 0.35
CA ALA A 111 2.82 -18.08 -0.55
C ALA A 111 1.88 -18.40 -1.72
N LYS A 112 0.56 -18.45 -1.49
CA LYS A 112 -0.40 -18.69 -2.57
C LYS A 112 -0.50 -17.54 -3.56
N LEU A 113 -0.40 -16.29 -3.10
CA LEU A 113 -0.49 -15.10 -3.96
C LEU A 113 0.80 -14.91 -4.76
N LEU A 114 1.95 -14.98 -4.11
CA LEU A 114 3.25 -14.74 -4.74
C LEU A 114 3.61 -15.82 -5.77
N ASN A 115 3.17 -17.07 -5.58
CA ASN A 115 3.36 -18.14 -6.57
C ASN A 115 2.44 -18.03 -7.81
N ARG A 116 1.59 -17.01 -7.92
CA ARG A 116 0.71 -16.76 -9.07
C ARG A 116 1.23 -15.72 -10.06
N ARG A 117 2.39 -15.13 -9.76
CA ARG A 117 3.12 -14.21 -10.64
C ARG A 117 3.78 -14.96 -11.80
#